data_AF-A0A8C3RYP3-F1
#
_entry.id   AF-A0A8C3RYP3-F1
#
_cell.length_a   1.000
_cell.length_b   1.000
_cell.length_c   1.000
_cell.angle_alpha   90.00
_cell.angle_beta   90.00
_cell.angle_gamma   90.00
#
_symmetry.space_group_name_H-M   'P 1'
#
loop_
_entity.id
_entity.type
_entity.pdbx_description
1 polymer ?
#
loop_
_entity_poly.entity_id
_entity_poly.type
_entity_poly.pdbx_seq_one_letter_code
_entity_poly.pdbx_strand_id
1 'polypeptide(L)'
;MEALRLRLARPLQLVAQRNEKSSSELGRFLAKQIWSQQDRQCILNALAQLLVDKECTLLIGRQFRPILLDLLERNAEAINAGGQINHDLHERLCVAMSKLIGDHPDVLP
;
A
#
# COMPACT_ATOMS: atom_id res chain seq x y z
N MET A 1 -8.72 -14.32 14.64
CA MET A 1 -7.68 -13.46 14.01
C MET A 1 -7.08 -14.09 12.75
N GLU A 2 -7.12 -15.42 12.54
CA GLU A 2 -6.78 -16.05 11.25
C GLU A 2 -7.50 -15.46 10.03
N ALA A 3 -8.78 -15.09 10.18
CA ALA A 3 -9.61 -14.69 9.04
C ALA A 3 -9.05 -13.48 8.27
N LEU A 4 -8.40 -12.52 8.96
CA LEU A 4 -7.78 -11.37 8.31
C LEU A 4 -6.55 -11.81 7.48
N ARG A 5 -5.68 -12.64 8.06
CA ARG A 5 -4.50 -13.18 7.37
C ARG A 5 -4.90 -14.00 6.15
N LEU A 6 -5.90 -14.88 6.27
CA LEU A 6 -6.36 -15.72 5.16
C LEU A 6 -6.90 -14.87 4.00
N ARG A 7 -7.62 -13.78 4.30
CA ARG A 7 -8.14 -12.85 3.29
C ARG A 7 -7.05 -12.00 2.63
N LEU A 8 -6.05 -11.59 3.40
CA LEU A 8 -4.99 -10.68 2.92
C LEU A 8 -3.75 -11.41 2.36
N ALA A 9 -3.56 -12.70 2.66
CA ALA A 9 -2.39 -13.45 2.23
C ALA A 9 -2.22 -13.46 0.71
N ARG A 10 -3.30 -13.74 -0.04
CA ARG A 10 -3.25 -13.79 -1.50
C ARG A 10 -3.01 -12.40 -2.13
N PRO A 11 -3.74 -11.33 -1.75
CA PRO A 11 -3.42 -9.95 -2.14
C PRO A 11 -1.96 -9.57 -1.88
N LEU A 12 -1.44 -9.86 -0.68
CA LEU A 12 -0.07 -9.53 -0.29
C LEU A 12 0.97 -10.33 -1.08
N GLN A 13 0.69 -11.61 -1.39
CA GLN A 13 1.57 -12.43 -2.25
C GLN A 13 1.66 -11.89 -3.68
N LEU A 14 0.52 -11.47 -4.26
CA LEU A 14 0.50 -10.88 -5.61
C LEU A 14 1.34 -9.61 -5.67
N VAL A 15 1.27 -8.79 -4.62
CA VAL A 15 2.06 -7.57 -4.51
C VAL A 15 3.55 -7.87 -4.29
N ALA A 16 3.87 -8.83 -3.41
CA ALA A 16 5.24 -9.28 -3.17
C ALA A 16 5.93 -9.78 -4.45
N GLN A 17 5.20 -10.44 -5.35
CA GLN A 17 5.75 -10.91 -6.63
C GLN A 17 6.02 -9.78 -7.64
N ARG A 18 5.42 -8.60 -7.46
CA ARG A 18 5.56 -7.47 -8.40
C ARG A 18 6.68 -6.50 -8.02
N ASN A 19 7.14 -6.52 -6.78
CA ASN A 19 8.21 -5.64 -6.33
C ASN A 19 9.24 -6.43 -5.52
N GLU A 20 10.45 -6.59 -6.06
CA GLU A 20 11.53 -7.34 -5.42
C GLU A 20 11.92 -6.78 -4.04
N LYS A 21 11.90 -5.44 -3.88
CA LYS A 21 12.26 -4.79 -2.60
C LYS A 21 11.25 -5.15 -1.52
N SER A 22 9.97 -5.01 -1.81
CA SER A 22 8.89 -5.30 -0.86
C SER A 22 8.58 -6.79 -0.74
N SER A 23 9.03 -7.62 -1.69
CA SER A 23 8.89 -9.08 -1.65
C SER A 23 9.46 -9.68 -0.38
N SER A 24 10.66 -9.25 0.01
CA SER A 24 11.34 -9.71 1.21
C SER A 24 10.60 -9.34 2.50
N GLU A 25 10.13 -8.10 2.59
CA GLU A 25 9.44 -7.58 3.77
C GLU A 25 8.04 -8.18 3.93
N LEU A 26 7.25 -8.17 2.85
CA LEU A 26 5.91 -8.78 2.83
C LEU A 26 5.98 -10.30 3.00
N GLY A 27 6.99 -10.96 2.42
CA GLY A 27 7.25 -12.38 2.59
C GLY A 27 7.47 -12.76 4.05
N ARG A 28 8.23 -11.95 4.81
CA ARG A 28 8.44 -12.15 6.24
C ARG A 28 7.11 -12.08 7.02
N PHE A 29 6.22 -11.16 6.66
CA PHE A 29 4.91 -11.07 7.30
C PHE A 29 3.99 -12.24 6.90
N LEU A 30 4.01 -12.67 5.64
CA LEU A 30 3.24 -13.82 5.16
C LEU A 30 3.61 -15.13 5.87
N ALA A 31 4.89 -15.29 6.24
CA ALA A 31 5.38 -16.44 7.00
C ALA A 31 4.86 -16.50 8.45
N LYS A 32 4.49 -15.35 9.05
CA LYS A 32 3.97 -15.31 10.43
C LYS A 32 2.55 -15.84 10.52
N GLN A 33 2.26 -16.66 11.52
CA GLN A 33 0.90 -17.17 11.74
C GLN A 33 -0.06 -16.13 12.30
N ILE A 34 0.42 -15.29 13.22
CA ILE A 34 -0.33 -14.22 13.86
C ILE A 34 0.41 -12.90 13.61
N TRP A 35 -0.32 -11.87 13.18
CA TRP A 35 0.21 -10.52 13.06
C TRP A 35 -0.08 -9.72 14.31
N SER A 36 0.98 -9.19 14.93
CA SER A 36 0.87 -8.19 15.99
C SER A 36 0.33 -6.86 15.45
N GLN A 37 -0.02 -5.93 16.34
CA GLN A 37 -0.39 -4.57 15.94
C GLN A 37 0.76 -3.88 15.19
N GLN A 38 2.00 -4.08 15.63
CA GLN A 38 3.18 -3.54 14.95
C GLN A 38 3.35 -4.12 13.55
N ASP A 39 3.19 -5.43 13.37
CA ASP A 39 3.25 -6.07 12.05
C ASP A 39 2.23 -5.45 11.09
N ARG A 40 1.01 -5.18 11.56
CA ARG A 40 -0.04 -4.56 10.74
C ARG A 40 0.34 -3.16 10.30
N GLN A 41 0.90 -2.35 11.20
CA GLN A 41 1.37 -1.01 10.85
C GLN A 41 2.52 -1.06 9.84
N CYS A 42 3.47 -2.00 10.00
CA CYS A 42 4.53 -2.20 9.01
C CYS A 42 3.98 -2.63 7.65
N ILE A 43 3.01 -3.55 7.60
CA ILE A 43 2.35 -3.96 6.35
C ILE A 43 1.65 -2.78 5.70
N LEU A 44 0.88 -1.98 6.45
CA LEU A 44 0.19 -0.81 5.91
C LEU A 44 1.17 0.23 5.37
N ASN A 45 2.28 0.46 6.06
CA ASN A 45 3.33 1.37 5.59
C ASN A 45 4.01 0.85 4.30
N ALA A 46 4.29 -0.46 4.23
CA ALA A 46 4.84 -1.07 3.02
C ALA A 46 3.85 -0.96 1.84
N LEU A 47 2.56 -1.21 2.08
CA LEU A 47 1.52 -1.04 1.06
C LEU A 47 1.36 0.42 0.61
N ALA A 48 1.47 1.37 1.54
CA ALA A 48 1.41 2.80 1.22
C ALA A 48 2.60 3.21 0.31
N GLN A 49 3.81 2.74 0.61
CA GLN A 49 4.98 3.00 -0.25
C GLN A 49 4.85 2.35 -1.64
N LEU A 50 4.24 1.17 -1.71
CA LEU A 50 3.97 0.47 -2.98
C LEU A 50 2.86 1.13 -3.80
N LEU A 51 1.92 1.83 -3.16
CA LEU A 51 0.84 2.54 -3.84
C LEU A 51 1.40 3.61 -4.80
N VAL A 52 2.44 4.32 -4.36
CA VAL A 52 3.13 5.36 -5.14
C VAL A 52 4.27 4.81 -6.01
N ASP A 53 4.42 3.48 -6.06
CA ASP A 53 5.34 2.81 -6.97
C ASP A 53 4.68 2.56 -8.33
N LYS A 54 5.38 2.95 -9.40
CA LYS A 54 4.86 2.92 -10.77
C LYS A 54 4.39 1.54 -11.24
N GLU A 55 4.95 0.46 -10.69
CA GLU A 55 4.67 -0.92 -11.09
C GLU A 55 3.55 -1.53 -10.26
N CYS A 56 3.30 -0.98 -9.06
CA CYS A 56 2.37 -1.54 -8.09
C CYS A 56 1.07 -0.74 -7.92
N THR A 57 1.02 0.55 -8.28
CA THR A 57 -0.15 1.44 -8.06
C THR A 57 -1.49 0.78 -8.35
N LEU A 58 -1.69 0.28 -9.58
CA LEU A 58 -2.98 -0.29 -10.00
C LEU A 58 -3.28 -1.62 -9.28
N LEU A 59 -2.26 -2.42 -9.00
CA LEU A 59 -2.43 -3.67 -8.26
C LEU A 59 -2.85 -3.39 -6.82
N ILE A 60 -2.22 -2.41 -6.15
CA ILE A 60 -2.62 -1.99 -4.81
C ILE A 60 -4.06 -1.48 -4.83
N GLY A 61 -4.39 -0.58 -5.77
CA GLY A 61 -5.74 -0.03 -5.89
C GLY A 61 -6.83 -1.10 -6.04
N ARG A 62 -6.57 -2.13 -6.84
CA ARG A 62 -7.52 -3.24 -7.08
C ARG A 62 -7.63 -4.19 -5.89
N GLN A 63 -6.50 -4.59 -5.30
CA GLN A 63 -6.47 -5.62 -4.25
C GLN A 63 -6.81 -5.08 -2.86
N PHE A 64 -6.48 -3.82 -2.59
CA PHE A 64 -6.63 -3.18 -1.28
C PHE A 64 -7.63 -2.02 -1.32
N ARG A 65 -8.59 -2.06 -2.24
CA ARG A 65 -9.63 -1.03 -2.40
C ARG A 65 -10.29 -0.61 -1.08
N PRO A 66 -10.68 -1.52 -0.16
CA PRO A 66 -11.35 -1.13 1.09
C PRO A 66 -10.49 -0.27 2.03
N ILE A 67 -9.16 -0.30 1.88
CA ILE A 67 -8.21 0.45 2.72
C ILE A 67 -7.43 1.49 1.91
N LEU A 68 -7.83 1.74 0.66
CA LEU A 68 -7.08 2.60 -0.25
C LEU A 68 -6.99 4.04 0.27
N LEU A 69 -8.06 4.55 0.87
CA LEU A 69 -8.08 5.86 1.52
C LEU A 69 -7.07 5.94 2.67
N ASP A 70 -7.00 4.91 3.53
CA ASP A 70 -6.00 4.84 4.62
C ASP A 70 -4.57 4.84 4.05
N LEU A 71 -4.32 4.14 2.94
CA LEU A 71 -3.00 4.16 2.29
C LEU A 71 -2.65 5.51 1.65
N LEU A 72 -3.64 6.23 1.10
CA LEU A 72 -3.45 7.58 0.55
C LEU A 72 -3.16 8.58 1.68
N GLU A 73 -3.91 8.50 2.78
CA GLU A 73 -3.73 9.35 3.96
C GLU A 73 -2.34 9.16 4.58
N ARG A 74 -1.87 7.91 4.74
CA ARG A 74 -0.50 7.62 5.17
C ARG A 74 0.57 8.23 4.27
N ASN A 75 0.35 8.26 2.96
CA ASN A 75 1.26 8.95 2.04
C ASN A 75 1.19 10.47 2.22
N ALA A 76 0.00 11.05 2.42
CA ALA A 76 -0.17 12.47 2.68
C ALA A 76 0.51 12.91 4.00
N GLU A 77 0.41 12.09 5.05
CA GLU A 77 1.15 12.29 6.29
C GLU A 77 2.67 12.21 6.06
N ALA A 78 3.13 11.20 5.30
CA ALA A 78 4.55 11.04 4.97
C ALA A 78 5.10 12.20 4.12
N ILE A 79 4.28 12.80 3.26
CA ILE A 79 4.66 14.00 2.48
C ILE A 79 4.93 15.20 3.40
N ASN A 80 4.18 15.32 4.50
CA ASN A 80 4.29 16.43 5.44
C ASN A 80 5.19 16.12 6.65
N ALA A 81 5.77 14.92 6.71
CA ALA A 81 6.60 14.49 7.82
C ALA A 81 7.87 15.36 7.91
N GLY A 82 8.05 16.06 9.04
CA GLY A 82 9.22 16.90 9.30
C GLY A 82 9.06 18.38 8.96
N GLY A 83 7.83 18.87 8.72
CA GLY A 83 7.56 20.30 8.52
C GLY A 83 7.98 20.85 7.15
N GLN A 84 8.42 19.98 6.24
CA GLN A 84 8.70 20.28 4.85
C GLN A 84 7.96 19.30 3.95
N ILE A 85 7.50 19.77 2.80
CA ILE A 85 6.79 18.94 1.82
C ILE A 85 7.81 18.12 1.04
N ASN A 86 7.69 16.79 1.09
CA ASN A 86 8.43 15.91 0.18
C ASN A 86 7.81 15.99 -1.23
N HIS A 87 8.36 16.86 -2.06
CA HIS A 87 7.87 17.11 -3.42
C HIS A 87 7.93 15.88 -4.33
N ASP A 88 8.95 15.01 -4.21
CA ASP A 88 9.05 13.76 -4.99
C ASP A 88 7.90 12.81 -4.64
N LEU A 89 7.68 12.60 -3.33
CA LEU A 89 6.59 11.74 -2.87
C LEU A 89 5.22 12.32 -3.26
N HIS A 90 5.06 13.64 -3.17
CA HIS A 90 3.85 14.33 -3.59
C HIS A 90 3.58 14.13 -5.08
N GLU A 91 4.57 14.32 -5.95
CA GLU A 91 4.42 14.09 -7.39
C GLU A 91 4.03 12.64 -7.68
N ARG A 92 4.73 11.68 -7.07
CA ARG A 92 4.43 10.25 -7.23
C ARG A 92 3.03 9.90 -6.74
N LEU A 93 2.57 10.51 -5.66
CA LEU A 93 1.21 10.35 -5.15
C LEU A 93 0.17 10.92 -6.12
N CYS A 94 0.39 12.11 -6.66
CA CYS A 94 -0.50 12.70 -7.68
C CYS A 94 -0.60 11.82 -8.93
N VAL A 95 0.53 11.30 -9.41
CA VAL A 95 0.55 10.37 -10.55
C VAL A 95 -0.20 9.09 -10.21
N ALA A 96 0.01 8.53 -9.02
CA ALA A 96 -0.68 7.33 -8.57
C ALA A 96 -2.20 7.54 -8.50
N MET A 97 -2.65 8.64 -7.90
CA MET A 97 -4.06 9.04 -7.84
C MET A 97 -4.68 9.17 -9.24
N SER A 98 -4.02 9.87 -10.16
CA SER A 98 -4.51 10.04 -11.53
C SER A 98 -4.73 8.68 -12.22
N LYS A 99 -3.80 7.74 -12.06
CA LYS A 99 -3.94 6.36 -12.57
C LYS A 99 -5.10 5.61 -11.92
N LEU A 100 -5.28 5.77 -10.61
CA LEU A 100 -6.35 5.10 -9.86
C LEU A 100 -7.73 5.59 -10.29
N ILE A 101 -7.91 6.90 -10.45
CA ILE A 101 -9.16 7.51 -10.93
C ILE A 101 -9.48 7.03 -12.35
N GLY A 102 -8.47 6.97 -13.23
CA GLY A 102 -8.65 6.51 -14.60
C GLY A 102 -9.03 5.02 -14.72
N ASP A 103 -8.53 4.17 -13.82
CA ASP A 103 -8.81 2.72 -13.82
C ASP A 103 -10.09 2.37 -13.04
N HIS A 104 -10.39 3.11 -11.96
CA HIS A 104 -11.55 2.94 -11.10
C HIS A 104 -12.08 4.31 -10.66
N PRO A 105 -12.99 4.95 -11.40
CA PRO A 105 -13.51 6.27 -11.02
C PRO A 105 -14.21 6.25 -9.66
N ASP A 106 -14.80 5.11 -9.29
CA ASP A 106 -15.47 4.84 -8.02
C ASP A 106 -14.53 4.76 -6.78
N VAL A 107 -13.23 5.07 -6.95
CA VAL A 107 -12.23 5.05 -5.87
C VAL A 107 -12.20 6.36 -5.09
N LEU A 108 -12.59 7.47 -5.73
CA LEU A 108 -12.74 8.76 -5.05
C LEU A 108 -14.23 9.04 -4.85
N PRO A 109 -14.65 9.44 -3.64
CA PRO A 109 -16.02 9.86 -3.38
C PRO A 109 -16.38 11.16 -4.10
#